data_AF-A0A1G3AAQ7-F1
#
_entry.id   AF-A0A1G3AAQ7-F1
#
_cell.length_a   1.000
_cell.length_b   1.000
_cell.length_c   1.000
_cell.angle_alpha   90.00
_cell.angle_beta   90.00
_cell.angle_gamma   90.00
#
_symmetry.space_group_name_H-M   'P 1'
#
loop_
_entity.id
_entity.type
_entity.pdbx_description
1 polymer ?
#
loop_
_entity_poly.entity_id
_entity_poly.type
_entity_poly.pdbx_seq_one_letter_code
_entity_poly.pdbx_strand_id
1 'polypeptide(L)'
;MCIENDIELYSELSRTIDRFTFAKTKHGKFGDYIQEIQEKAKDHSVFLYVDPFTVEGLDWIRMDSVFQHLSISRMSIEILMNFNARSFVRRGLATLKLVIPEPDPEIEDVEEIDAPFVTPASIEGLNTVAGGDWWKNILEAPSSFAEKIQNVTNGVCELLSKRFREVCQHAIKALPYHTVPKYYLIFGSRHHDALVLMNDAMVKSRQTLADLAKPEYPTLFEMRSVELVPDIEKLPPIIFRHASQPTERRLVIVNVIRECFCQFSVKQIRGCIEHMLKEEKLKSETGKTTINDKTKIFAAK
;
A
#
# COMPACT_ATOMS: atom_id res chain seq x y z
N MET A 1 -4.58 20.26 -5.48
CA MET A 1 -5.28 20.21 -6.78
C MET A 1 -6.11 18.95 -6.77
N CYS A 2 -7.39 19.04 -7.10
CA CYS A 2 -8.33 17.91 -7.15
C CYS A 2 -8.90 17.85 -8.57
N ILE A 3 -8.82 16.68 -9.21
CA ILE A 3 -9.20 16.50 -10.61
C ILE A 3 -10.39 15.54 -10.65
N GLU A 4 -11.47 15.92 -11.30
CA GLU A 4 -12.68 15.10 -11.50
C GLU A 4 -13.15 15.21 -12.94
N ASN A 5 -13.47 14.07 -13.56
CA ASN A 5 -13.85 13.97 -14.96
C ASN A 5 -15.37 14.04 -15.17
N ASP A 6 -16.16 13.56 -14.21
CA ASP A 6 -17.61 13.68 -14.28
C ASP A 6 -18.04 15.11 -13.93
N ILE A 7 -18.91 15.69 -14.75
CA ILE A 7 -19.28 17.11 -14.63
C ILE A 7 -20.13 17.39 -13.38
N GLU A 8 -20.97 16.45 -12.98
CA GLU A 8 -21.84 16.58 -11.80
C GLU A 8 -20.99 16.45 -10.54
N LEU A 9 -20.15 15.41 -10.47
CA LEU A 9 -19.21 15.22 -9.36
C LEU A 9 -18.19 16.35 -9.26
N TYR A 10 -17.69 16.87 -10.38
CA TYR A 10 -16.82 18.04 -10.41
C TYR A 10 -17.49 19.26 -9.77
N SER A 11 -18.76 19.49 -10.11
CA SER A 11 -19.54 20.60 -9.57
C SER A 11 -19.73 20.47 -8.06
N GLU A 12 -20.05 19.27 -7.58
CA GLU A 12 -20.18 18.97 -6.14
C GLU A 12 -18.84 19.11 -5.39
N LEU A 13 -17.76 18.55 -5.95
CA LEU A 13 -16.41 18.67 -5.41
C LEU A 13 -16.00 20.14 -5.30
N SER A 14 -16.27 20.94 -6.34
CA SER A 14 -15.95 22.37 -6.34
C SER A 14 -16.67 23.11 -5.23
N ARG A 15 -17.97 22.84 -5.00
CA ARG A 15 -18.73 23.44 -3.90
C ARG A 15 -18.21 23.00 -2.53
N THR A 16 -17.83 21.73 -2.40
CA THR A 16 -17.36 21.16 -1.14
C THR A 16 -16.02 21.74 -0.70
N ILE A 17 -15.14 22.02 -1.66
CA ILE A 17 -13.78 22.49 -1.37
C ILE A 17 -13.59 24.01 -1.48
N ASP A 18 -14.59 24.76 -1.94
CA ASP A 18 -14.53 26.22 -2.13
C ASP A 18 -14.10 26.98 -0.87
N ARG A 19 -14.48 26.45 0.31
CA ARG A 19 -14.06 26.99 1.62
C ARG A 19 -12.56 26.89 1.90
N PHE A 20 -11.81 26.09 1.15
CA PHE A 20 -10.38 25.87 1.36
C PHE A 20 -9.57 26.66 0.33
N THR A 21 -8.97 27.77 0.76
CA THR A 21 -8.19 28.67 -0.12
C THR A 21 -6.95 28.02 -0.75
N PHE A 22 -6.45 26.92 -0.17
CA PHE A 22 -5.32 26.15 -0.68
C PHE A 22 -5.74 25.04 -1.67
N ALA A 23 -7.04 24.79 -1.82
CA ALA A 23 -7.57 23.76 -2.70
C ALA A 23 -8.08 24.36 -4.01
N LYS A 24 -7.93 23.62 -5.11
CA LYS A 24 -8.40 24.01 -6.45
C LYS A 24 -8.92 22.79 -7.17
N THR A 25 -10.11 22.88 -7.75
CA THR A 25 -10.68 21.86 -8.62
C THR A 25 -10.25 22.08 -10.07
N LYS A 26 -10.19 20.98 -10.82
CA LYS A 26 -9.95 20.93 -12.27
C LYS A 26 -10.89 19.89 -12.87
N HIS A 27 -11.55 20.23 -13.98
CA HIS A 27 -12.42 19.30 -14.70
C HIS A 27 -11.62 18.57 -15.78
N GLY A 28 -11.67 17.24 -15.80
CA GLY A 28 -10.96 16.40 -16.76
C GLY A 28 -10.35 15.16 -16.10
N LYS A 29 -9.46 14.46 -16.82
CA LYS A 29 -8.78 13.26 -16.31
C LYS A 29 -7.42 13.61 -15.71
N PHE A 30 -6.93 12.74 -14.83
CA PHE A 30 -5.58 12.85 -14.28
C PHE A 30 -4.52 13.04 -15.38
N GLY A 31 -4.63 12.26 -16.47
CA GLY A 31 -3.74 12.31 -17.63
C GLY A 31 -3.67 13.66 -18.35
N ASP A 32 -4.66 14.54 -18.20
CA ASP A 32 -4.72 15.85 -18.86
C ASP A 32 -3.87 16.90 -18.13
N TYR A 33 -3.60 16.68 -16.83
CA TYR A 33 -2.90 17.62 -15.96
C TYR A 33 -1.49 17.15 -15.57
N ILE A 34 -0.99 16.07 -16.17
CA ILE A 34 0.35 15.51 -15.91
C ILE A 34 1.44 16.57 -16.06
N GLN A 35 1.41 17.37 -17.13
CA GLN A 35 2.42 18.39 -17.37
C GLN A 35 2.40 19.48 -16.28
N GLU A 36 1.22 19.93 -15.85
CA GLU A 36 1.08 20.91 -14.76
C GLU A 36 1.62 20.33 -13.44
N ILE A 37 1.39 19.04 -13.17
CA ILE A 37 1.94 18.34 -12.00
C ILE A 37 3.46 18.26 -12.09
N GLN A 38 4.00 17.89 -13.26
CA GLN A 38 5.44 17.81 -13.50
C GLN A 38 6.14 19.16 -13.29
N GLU A 39 5.52 20.24 -13.77
CA GLU A 39 6.05 21.60 -13.59
C GLU A 39 6.10 21.98 -12.11
N LYS A 40 5.06 21.68 -11.33
CA LYS A 40 5.06 21.92 -9.88
C LYS A 40 6.03 21.01 -9.12
N ALA A 41 6.26 19.79 -9.59
CA ALA A 41 7.21 18.86 -8.96
C ALA A 41 8.68 19.31 -9.08
N LYS A 42 8.97 20.33 -9.90
CA LYS A 42 10.32 20.90 -10.02
C LYS A 42 10.74 21.66 -8.75
N ASP A 43 9.81 22.35 -8.10
CA ASP A 43 10.08 23.26 -6.97
C ASP A 43 9.21 23.01 -5.73
N HIS A 44 8.24 22.09 -5.80
CA HIS A 44 7.42 21.66 -4.67
C HIS A 44 7.50 20.15 -4.46
N SER A 45 7.42 19.71 -3.19
CA SER A 45 7.09 18.31 -2.88
C SER A 45 5.65 18.00 -3.29
N VAL A 46 5.44 16.85 -3.92
CA VAL A 46 4.14 16.43 -4.47
C VAL A 46 3.69 15.12 -3.84
N PHE A 47 2.51 15.13 -3.25
CA PHE A 47 1.80 13.91 -2.87
C PHE A 47 0.67 13.65 -3.86
N LEU A 48 0.70 12.49 -4.52
CA LEU A 48 -0.30 12.05 -5.48
C LEU A 48 -1.20 11.00 -4.82
N TYR A 49 -2.47 11.34 -4.62
CA TYR A 49 -3.51 10.34 -4.38
C TYR A 49 -4.17 10.02 -5.71
N VAL A 50 -4.08 8.76 -6.14
CA VAL A 50 -4.62 8.31 -7.43
C VAL A 50 -5.63 7.21 -7.16
N ASP A 51 -6.89 7.47 -7.49
CA ASP A 51 -7.96 6.48 -7.40
C ASP A 51 -8.46 6.17 -8.81
N PRO A 52 -7.82 5.22 -9.52
CA PRO A 52 -8.32 4.77 -10.81
C PRO A 52 -9.59 3.94 -10.61
N PHE A 53 -10.72 4.62 -10.40
CA PHE A 53 -12.03 4.01 -10.24
C PHE A 53 -12.41 3.15 -11.46
N THR A 54 -11.90 3.54 -12.63
CA THR A 54 -11.94 2.70 -13.83
C THR A 54 -10.52 2.36 -14.25
N VAL A 55 -10.33 1.11 -14.68
CA VAL A 55 -9.09 0.63 -15.30
C VAL A 55 -8.76 1.43 -16.58
N GLU A 56 -9.54 2.42 -17.02
CA GLU A 56 -9.21 3.28 -18.17
C GLU A 56 -8.61 4.64 -17.78
N GLY A 57 -8.63 5.00 -16.49
CA GLY A 57 -8.13 6.29 -15.99
C GLY A 57 -6.63 6.34 -15.72
N LEU A 58 -5.97 5.18 -15.68
CA LEU A 58 -4.55 5.07 -15.33
C LEU A 58 -3.70 4.83 -16.59
N ASP A 59 -2.80 5.77 -16.89
CA ASP A 59 -1.77 5.61 -17.91
C ASP A 59 -0.41 5.54 -17.21
N TRP A 60 0.19 4.34 -17.18
CA TRP A 60 1.44 4.10 -16.49
C TRP A 60 2.58 4.94 -17.06
N ILE A 61 2.64 5.11 -18.38
CA ILE A 61 3.72 5.88 -19.04
C ILE A 61 3.63 7.34 -18.62
N ARG A 62 2.42 7.90 -18.61
CA ARG A 62 2.19 9.27 -18.12
C ARG A 62 2.54 9.41 -16.64
N MET A 63 2.13 8.47 -15.80
CA MET A 63 2.52 8.48 -14.38
C MET A 63 4.03 8.39 -14.19
N ASP A 64 4.69 7.47 -14.90
CA ASP A 64 6.14 7.28 -14.82
C ASP A 64 6.89 8.56 -15.23
N SER A 65 6.36 9.32 -16.19
CA SER A 65 6.93 10.61 -16.57
C SER A 65 6.96 11.63 -15.43
N VAL A 66 5.97 11.58 -14.51
CA VAL A 66 5.99 12.40 -13.28
C VAL A 66 7.11 11.93 -12.35
N PHE A 67 7.27 10.61 -12.22
CA PHE A 67 8.28 10.01 -11.34
C PHE A 67 9.70 10.15 -11.86
N GLN A 68 9.91 10.23 -13.18
CA GLN A 68 11.26 10.41 -13.74
C GLN A 68 11.93 11.70 -13.27
N HIS A 69 11.15 12.75 -12.94
CA HIS A 69 11.67 13.98 -12.33
C HIS A 69 12.36 13.75 -10.97
N LEU A 70 12.07 12.63 -10.29
CA LEU A 70 12.73 12.22 -9.04
C LEU A 70 14.24 12.00 -9.17
N SER A 71 14.74 11.78 -10.39
CA SER A 71 16.17 11.59 -10.62
C SER A 71 16.97 12.90 -10.64
N ILE A 72 16.29 14.04 -10.82
CA ILE A 72 16.91 15.36 -11.07
C ILE A 72 16.50 16.40 -10.01
N SER A 73 15.33 16.24 -9.38
CA SER A 73 14.81 17.19 -8.38
C SER A 73 15.24 16.84 -6.95
N ARG A 74 15.44 17.87 -6.12
CA ARG A 74 15.57 17.72 -4.65
C ARG A 74 14.20 17.57 -3.95
N MET A 75 13.11 17.79 -4.67
CA MET A 75 11.76 17.66 -4.14
C MET A 75 11.35 16.19 -4.00
N SER A 76 10.50 15.91 -3.02
CA SER A 76 9.93 14.57 -2.85
C SER A 76 8.68 14.41 -3.70
N ILE A 77 8.51 13.21 -4.28
CA ILE A 77 7.22 12.78 -4.80
C ILE A 77 6.85 11.53 -4.04
N GLU A 78 5.63 11.49 -3.56
CA GLU A 78 5.00 10.37 -2.90
C GLU A 78 3.72 10.01 -3.65
N ILE A 79 3.40 8.73 -3.74
CA ILE A 79 2.14 8.25 -4.35
C ILE A 79 1.41 7.34 -3.38
N LEU A 80 0.09 7.52 -3.29
CA LEU A 80 -0.86 6.58 -2.72
C LEU A 80 -1.91 6.25 -3.78
N MET A 81 -1.94 5.00 -4.22
CA MET A 81 -2.85 4.50 -5.24
C MET A 81 -3.91 3.60 -4.62
N ASN A 82 -5.17 3.86 -4.93
CA ASN A 82 -6.28 2.96 -4.64
C ASN A 82 -6.47 1.99 -5.83
N PHE A 83 -5.74 0.87 -5.81
CA PHE A 83 -5.73 -0.07 -6.93
C PHE A 83 -6.80 -1.15 -6.78
N ASN A 84 -7.84 -1.08 -7.61
CA ASN A 84 -8.85 -2.14 -7.74
C ASN A 84 -8.32 -3.32 -8.58
N ALA A 85 -7.43 -4.10 -7.96
CA ALA A 85 -6.81 -5.28 -8.56
C ALA A 85 -7.84 -6.34 -8.97
N ARG A 86 -8.94 -6.47 -8.23
CA ARG A 86 -10.02 -7.42 -8.49
C ARG A 86 -10.70 -7.14 -9.83
N SER A 87 -11.11 -5.90 -10.05
CA SER A 87 -11.71 -5.47 -11.33
C SER A 87 -10.69 -5.57 -12.47
N PHE A 88 -9.42 -5.23 -12.22
CA PHE A 88 -8.35 -5.41 -13.22
C PHE A 88 -8.22 -6.87 -13.66
N VAL A 89 -8.14 -7.82 -12.70
CA VAL A 89 -8.00 -9.26 -13.00
C VAL A 89 -9.20 -9.79 -13.78
N ARG A 90 -10.44 -9.44 -13.38
CA ARG A 90 -11.65 -9.85 -14.12
C ARG A 90 -11.64 -9.34 -15.56
N ARG A 91 -11.28 -8.06 -15.77
CA ARG A 91 -11.14 -7.49 -17.12
C ARG A 91 -10.06 -8.23 -17.91
N GLY A 92 -8.90 -8.50 -17.31
CA GLY A 92 -7.83 -9.24 -17.95
C GLY A 92 -8.24 -10.65 -18.38
N LEU A 93 -8.92 -11.40 -17.50
CA LEU A 93 -9.45 -12.74 -17.82
C LEU A 93 -10.45 -12.66 -18.98
N ALA A 94 -11.40 -11.72 -18.94
CA ALA A 94 -12.38 -11.50 -20.00
C ALA A 94 -11.72 -11.19 -21.34
N THR A 95 -10.75 -10.27 -21.36
CA THR A 95 -10.03 -9.86 -22.57
C THR A 95 -9.19 -11.00 -23.16
N LEU A 96 -8.62 -11.87 -22.30
CA LEU A 96 -7.89 -13.08 -22.73
C LEU A 96 -8.81 -14.25 -23.06
N LYS A 97 -10.14 -14.10 -22.94
CA LYS A 97 -11.14 -15.17 -23.14
C LYS A 97 -10.90 -16.38 -22.22
N LEU A 98 -10.40 -16.13 -21.02
CA LEU A 98 -10.22 -17.12 -19.96
C LEU A 98 -11.49 -17.20 -19.10
N VAL A 99 -11.60 -18.28 -18.33
CA VAL A 99 -12.71 -18.48 -17.38
C VAL A 99 -12.65 -17.40 -16.30
N ILE A 100 -13.76 -16.68 -16.13
CA ILE A 100 -13.92 -15.67 -15.08
C ILE A 100 -14.62 -16.36 -13.90
N PRO A 101 -14.04 -16.34 -12.69
CA PRO A 101 -14.71 -16.85 -11.51
C PRO A 101 -15.98 -16.05 -11.22
N GLU A 102 -17.08 -16.76 -10.98
CA GLU A 102 -18.34 -16.16 -10.55
C GLU A 102 -18.15 -15.46 -9.19
N PRO A 103 -18.84 -14.34 -8.96
CA PRO A 103 -18.72 -13.65 -7.68
C PRO A 103 -19.25 -14.46 -6.51
N ASP A 104 -18.51 -14.50 -5.41
CA ASP A 104 -18.84 -15.31 -4.23
C ASP A 104 -18.84 -14.46 -2.93
N PRO A 105 -20.02 -14.21 -2.33
CA PRO A 105 -20.15 -13.37 -1.14
C PRO A 105 -19.46 -13.95 0.11
N GLU A 106 -19.08 -15.23 0.12
CA GLU A 106 -18.34 -15.81 1.24
C GLU A 106 -16.87 -15.34 1.27
N ILE A 107 -16.32 -14.98 0.10
CA ILE A 107 -14.90 -14.64 -0.04
C ILE A 107 -14.63 -13.22 -0.52
N GLU A 108 -15.63 -12.52 -1.05
CA GLU A 108 -15.50 -11.15 -1.58
C GLU A 108 -16.75 -10.28 -1.34
N ASP A 109 -16.59 -8.97 -1.53
CA ASP A 109 -17.74 -8.06 -1.56
C ASP A 109 -18.42 -8.07 -2.94
N VAL A 110 -19.67 -8.54 -2.96
CA VAL A 110 -20.50 -8.65 -4.16
C VAL A 110 -21.42 -7.46 -4.38
N GLU A 111 -21.66 -6.61 -3.37
CA GLU A 111 -22.54 -5.44 -3.48
C GLU A 111 -21.82 -4.30 -4.23
N GLU A 112 -20.51 -4.18 -4.03
CA GLU A 112 -19.63 -3.27 -4.76
C GLU A 112 -19.00 -3.94 -6.01
N ILE A 113 -19.69 -4.88 -6.66
CA ILE A 113 -19.30 -5.24 -8.03
C ILE A 113 -19.61 -4.03 -8.90
N ASP A 114 -18.55 -3.39 -9.40
CA ASP A 114 -18.64 -2.31 -10.39
C ASP A 114 -19.72 -2.67 -11.42
N ALA A 115 -20.65 -1.73 -11.62
CA ALA A 115 -21.76 -1.87 -12.57
C ALA A 115 -21.26 -2.51 -13.89
N PRO A 116 -22.07 -3.37 -14.55
CA PRO A 116 -21.65 -4.13 -15.72
C PRO A 116 -20.91 -3.22 -16.70
N PHE A 117 -19.62 -3.52 -16.89
CA PHE A 117 -18.71 -2.64 -17.60
C PHE A 117 -19.25 -2.40 -19.02
N VAL A 118 -19.72 -1.17 -19.27
CA VAL A 118 -20.39 -0.76 -20.52
C VAL A 118 -19.47 -0.92 -21.73
N THR A 119 -18.15 -0.90 -21.52
CA THR A 119 -17.12 -1.06 -22.55
C THR A 119 -16.17 -2.23 -22.25
N PRO A 120 -16.00 -3.18 -23.19
CA PRO A 120 -14.98 -4.21 -23.10
C PRO A 120 -13.58 -3.60 -23.04
N ALA A 121 -12.75 -4.06 -22.10
CA ALA A 121 -11.35 -3.64 -22.04
C ALA A 121 -10.57 -4.19 -23.25
N SER A 122 -9.77 -3.36 -23.91
CA SER A 122 -8.78 -3.83 -24.88
C SER A 122 -7.50 -4.30 -24.19
N ILE A 123 -6.77 -5.23 -24.81
CA ILE A 123 -5.44 -5.67 -24.33
C ILE A 123 -4.51 -4.47 -24.19
N GLU A 124 -4.54 -3.56 -25.17
CA GLU A 124 -3.71 -2.35 -25.17
C GLU A 124 -4.05 -1.40 -24.03
N GLY A 125 -5.33 -1.25 -23.69
CA GLY A 125 -5.77 -0.46 -22.54
C GLY A 125 -5.24 -1.04 -21.23
N LEU A 126 -5.39 -2.35 -21.03
CA LEU A 126 -4.85 -3.03 -19.85
C LEU A 126 -3.32 -2.96 -19.78
N ASN A 127 -2.64 -3.07 -20.92
CA ASN A 127 -1.19 -2.89 -20.99
C ASN A 127 -0.77 -1.46 -20.60
N THR A 128 -1.53 -0.45 -21.02
CA THR A 128 -1.27 0.96 -20.70
C THR A 128 -1.37 1.21 -19.19
N VAL A 129 -2.34 0.56 -18.53
CA VAL A 129 -2.57 0.67 -17.08
C VAL A 129 -1.50 -0.05 -16.28
N ALA A 130 -1.20 -1.29 -16.67
CA ALA A 130 -0.23 -2.12 -15.99
C ALA A 130 1.22 -1.75 -16.34
N GLY A 131 1.46 -0.86 -17.30
CA GLY A 131 2.81 -0.53 -17.75
C GLY A 131 3.51 -1.65 -18.51
N GLY A 132 2.75 -2.48 -19.24
CA GLY A 132 3.25 -3.61 -20.02
C GLY A 132 2.27 -4.79 -20.05
N ASP A 133 2.70 -5.91 -20.61
CA ASP A 133 1.88 -7.13 -20.79
C ASP A 133 2.20 -8.27 -19.81
N TRP A 134 3.08 -8.02 -18.84
CA TRP A 134 3.52 -8.97 -17.81
C TRP A 134 2.36 -9.63 -17.05
N TRP A 135 1.24 -8.93 -16.88
CA TRP A 135 0.06 -9.41 -16.17
C TRP A 135 -0.59 -10.61 -16.86
N LYS A 136 -0.42 -10.77 -18.18
CA LYS A 136 -1.01 -11.88 -18.93
C LYS A 136 -0.51 -13.23 -18.42
N ASN A 137 0.79 -13.36 -18.20
CA ASN A 137 1.41 -14.59 -17.68
C ASN A 137 0.86 -14.97 -16.30
N ILE A 138 0.55 -13.98 -15.45
CA ILE A 138 -0.05 -14.20 -14.13
C ILE A 138 -1.50 -14.72 -14.29
N LEU A 139 -2.24 -14.18 -15.24
CA LEU A 139 -3.62 -14.58 -15.50
C LEU A 139 -3.74 -15.94 -16.20
N GLU A 140 -2.73 -16.35 -16.95
CA GLU A 140 -2.66 -17.68 -17.58
C GLU A 140 -2.18 -18.77 -16.61
N ALA A 141 -1.38 -18.42 -15.60
CA ALA A 141 -0.88 -19.38 -14.62
C ALA A 141 -2.01 -20.08 -13.83
N PRO A 142 -1.93 -21.40 -13.58
CA PRO A 142 -2.94 -22.12 -12.80
C PRO A 142 -2.81 -21.76 -11.31
N SER A 143 -3.60 -20.78 -10.88
CA SER A 143 -3.63 -20.24 -9.51
C SER A 143 -5.05 -19.80 -9.15
N SER A 144 -5.34 -19.67 -7.87
CA SER A 144 -6.63 -19.18 -7.38
C SER A 144 -6.86 -17.72 -7.77
N PHE A 145 -8.12 -17.28 -7.76
CA PHE A 145 -8.46 -15.90 -8.07
C PHE A 145 -7.80 -14.89 -7.11
N ALA A 146 -7.79 -15.19 -5.81
CA ALA A 146 -7.12 -14.37 -4.80
C ALA A 146 -5.60 -14.28 -5.03
N GLU A 147 -4.95 -15.39 -5.42
CA GLU A 147 -3.52 -15.38 -5.77
C GLU A 147 -3.23 -14.56 -7.02
N LYS A 148 -4.06 -14.64 -8.07
CA LYS A 148 -3.92 -13.80 -9.27
C LYS A 148 -4.00 -12.32 -8.92
N ILE A 149 -4.96 -11.94 -8.08
CA ILE A 149 -5.12 -10.57 -7.58
C ILE A 149 -3.85 -10.14 -6.84
N GLN A 150 -3.38 -10.93 -5.88
CA GLN A 150 -2.18 -10.62 -5.11
C GLN A 150 -0.94 -10.48 -6.01
N ASN A 151 -0.76 -11.37 -6.98
CA ASN A 151 0.36 -11.36 -7.91
C ASN A 151 0.32 -10.16 -8.87
N VAL A 152 -0.85 -9.75 -9.34
CA VAL A 152 -0.99 -8.52 -10.13
C VAL A 152 -0.63 -7.31 -9.29
N THR A 153 -1.12 -7.20 -8.05
CA THR A 153 -0.75 -6.09 -7.15
C THR A 153 0.76 -6.07 -6.87
N ASN A 154 1.38 -7.24 -6.68
CA ASN A 154 2.84 -7.36 -6.52
C ASN A 154 3.59 -6.84 -7.76
N GLY A 155 3.14 -7.18 -8.97
CA GLY A 155 3.74 -6.68 -10.21
C GLY A 155 3.67 -5.15 -10.32
N VAL A 156 2.56 -4.53 -9.91
CA VAL A 156 2.46 -3.05 -9.83
C VAL A 156 3.46 -2.49 -8.81
N CYS A 157 3.61 -3.13 -7.65
CA CYS A 157 4.60 -2.72 -6.64
C CYS A 157 6.04 -2.84 -7.15
N GLU A 158 6.36 -3.89 -7.92
CA GLU A 158 7.67 -4.08 -8.55
C GLU A 158 7.98 -2.96 -9.54
N LEU A 159 7.00 -2.53 -10.34
CA LEU A 159 7.16 -1.41 -11.24
C LEU A 159 7.41 -0.10 -10.51
N LEU A 160 6.65 0.17 -9.44
CA LEU A 160 6.88 1.36 -8.58
C LEU A 160 8.26 1.31 -7.92
N SER A 161 8.75 0.12 -7.55
CA SER A 161 10.05 -0.07 -6.90
C SER A 161 11.23 0.31 -7.81
N LYS A 162 11.01 0.46 -9.12
CA LYS A 162 12.01 1.01 -10.07
C LYS A 162 12.22 2.52 -9.88
N ARG A 163 11.29 3.21 -9.22
CA ARG A 163 11.31 4.68 -9.02
C ARG A 163 11.37 5.09 -7.55
N PHE A 164 10.70 4.32 -6.68
CA PHE A 164 10.59 4.59 -5.26
C PHE A 164 11.48 3.65 -4.45
N ARG A 165 12.07 4.17 -3.37
CA ARG A 165 12.92 3.38 -2.48
C ARG A 165 12.10 2.46 -1.58
N GLU A 166 10.98 2.97 -1.11
CA GLU A 166 10.03 2.25 -0.28
C GLU A 166 8.73 2.11 -1.07
N VAL A 167 8.30 0.88 -1.29
CA VAL A 167 6.98 0.57 -1.85
C VAL A 167 6.32 -0.44 -0.92
N CYS A 168 5.07 -0.18 -0.58
CA CYS A 168 4.29 -1.07 0.25
C CYS A 168 2.83 -1.11 -0.20
N GLN A 169 2.13 -2.15 0.20
CA GLN A 169 0.73 -2.37 -0.13
C GLN A 169 -0.04 -2.80 1.10
N HIS A 170 -1.33 -2.46 1.14
CA HIS A 170 -2.25 -2.92 2.17
C HIS A 170 -3.60 -3.28 1.54
N ALA A 171 -4.06 -4.50 1.80
CA ALA A 171 -5.32 -5.01 1.29
C ALA A 171 -6.49 -4.47 2.14
N ILE A 172 -7.45 -3.79 1.52
CA ILE A 172 -8.68 -3.35 2.17
C ILE A 172 -9.78 -4.37 1.90
N LYS A 173 -10.25 -5.02 2.95
CA LYS A 173 -11.30 -6.05 2.90
C LYS A 173 -12.60 -5.50 3.47
N ALA A 174 -13.73 -5.94 2.92
CA ALA A 174 -15.05 -5.61 3.44
C ALA A 174 -15.28 -6.26 4.80
N LEU A 175 -14.98 -7.56 4.87
CA LEU A 175 -15.13 -8.37 6.07
C LEU A 175 -13.82 -9.11 6.38
N PRO A 176 -13.57 -9.44 7.65
CA PRO A 176 -12.27 -10.00 8.05
C PRO A 176 -11.93 -11.35 7.42
N TYR A 177 -12.95 -12.14 7.08
CA TYR A 177 -12.81 -13.47 6.50
C TYR A 177 -12.73 -13.47 4.96
N HIS A 178 -12.96 -12.33 4.30
CA HIS A 178 -12.82 -12.23 2.85
C HIS A 178 -11.37 -12.48 2.43
N THR A 179 -11.17 -13.35 1.45
CA THR A 179 -9.84 -13.61 0.86
C THR A 179 -9.56 -12.65 -0.29
N VAL A 180 -10.61 -12.13 -0.93
CA VAL A 180 -10.52 -11.13 -2.00
C VAL A 180 -10.77 -9.74 -1.42
N PRO A 181 -9.79 -8.82 -1.47
CA PRO A 181 -9.98 -7.46 -1.02
C PRO A 181 -10.84 -6.65 -2.00
N LYS A 182 -11.49 -5.60 -1.49
CA LYS A 182 -12.16 -4.57 -2.30
C LYS A 182 -11.15 -3.88 -3.21
N TYR A 183 -10.02 -3.48 -2.64
CA TYR A 183 -8.92 -2.82 -3.32
C TYR A 183 -7.63 -2.91 -2.52
N TYR A 184 -6.51 -2.57 -3.14
CA TYR A 184 -5.22 -2.40 -2.49
C TYR A 184 -4.85 -0.93 -2.41
N LEU A 185 -4.45 -0.47 -1.22
CA LEU A 185 -3.72 0.78 -1.08
C LEU A 185 -2.24 0.51 -1.35
N ILE A 186 -1.73 0.98 -2.49
CA ILE A 186 -0.31 0.87 -2.85
C ILE A 186 0.34 2.23 -2.61
N PHE A 187 1.40 2.25 -1.80
CA PHE A 187 2.13 3.45 -1.46
C PHE A 187 3.57 3.39 -1.95
N GLY A 188 4.08 4.50 -2.49
CA GLY A 188 5.46 4.67 -2.92
C GLY A 188 6.08 5.95 -2.37
N SER A 189 7.28 5.85 -1.80
CA SER A 189 8.07 7.00 -1.34
C SER A 189 9.57 6.77 -1.47
N ARG A 190 10.34 7.86 -1.46
CA ARG A 190 11.81 7.83 -1.36
C ARG A 190 12.30 7.90 0.08
N HIS A 191 11.45 8.32 1.01
CA HIS A 191 11.83 8.59 2.39
C HIS A 191 11.34 7.47 3.31
N HIS A 192 12.26 6.86 4.07
CA HIS A 192 11.92 5.76 4.97
C HIS A 192 10.96 6.18 6.09
N ASP A 193 10.92 7.46 6.48
CA ASP A 193 9.93 7.93 7.47
C ASP A 193 8.50 7.85 6.95
N ALA A 194 8.31 7.97 5.63
CA ALA A 194 6.99 7.79 5.04
C ALA A 194 6.54 6.34 5.17
N LEU A 195 7.45 5.37 5.01
CA LEU A 195 7.17 3.95 5.30
C LEU A 195 6.75 3.74 6.75
N VAL A 196 7.45 4.38 7.70
CA VAL A 196 7.12 4.30 9.14
C VAL A 196 5.72 4.84 9.42
N LEU A 197 5.39 6.00 8.85
CA LEU A 197 4.06 6.62 9.01
C LEU A 197 2.95 5.76 8.39
N MET A 198 3.18 5.25 7.18
CA MET A 198 2.22 4.39 6.48
C MET A 198 2.04 3.05 7.19
N ASN A 199 3.10 2.47 7.75
CA ASN A 199 3.01 1.26 8.56
C ASN A 199 2.05 1.45 9.73
N ASP A 200 2.21 2.52 10.53
CA ASP A 200 1.33 2.75 11.68
C ASP A 200 -0.11 3.03 11.27
N ALA A 201 -0.33 3.73 10.14
CA ALA A 201 -1.67 3.94 9.59
C ALA A 201 -2.34 2.62 9.16
N MET A 202 -1.59 1.74 8.49
CA MET A 202 -2.09 0.46 8.00
C MET A 202 -2.25 -0.57 9.14
N VAL A 203 -1.38 -0.56 10.16
CA VAL A 203 -1.58 -1.34 11.39
C VAL A 203 -2.90 -0.96 12.07
N LYS A 204 -3.25 0.34 12.12
CA LYS A 204 -4.55 0.78 12.65
C LYS A 204 -5.72 0.28 11.81
N SER A 205 -5.62 0.37 10.48
CA SER A 205 -6.62 -0.17 9.57
C SER A 205 -6.84 -1.68 9.76
N ARG A 206 -5.75 -2.45 9.85
CA ARG A 206 -5.80 -3.88 10.18
C ARG A 206 -6.44 -4.13 11.55
N GLN A 207 -6.10 -3.30 12.55
CA GLN A 207 -6.69 -3.43 13.89
C GLN A 207 -8.20 -3.23 13.87
N THR A 208 -8.72 -2.28 13.09
CA THR A 208 -10.17 -2.11 12.90
C THR A 208 -10.81 -3.38 12.34
N LEU A 209 -10.18 -4.01 11.34
CA LEU A 209 -10.67 -5.28 10.80
C LEU A 209 -10.58 -6.43 11.82
N ALA A 210 -9.50 -6.48 12.61
CA ALA A 210 -9.32 -7.47 13.66
C ALA A 210 -10.32 -7.28 14.83
N ASP A 211 -10.77 -6.05 15.07
CA ASP A 211 -11.79 -5.72 16.07
C ASP A 211 -13.18 -6.21 15.62
N LEU A 212 -13.50 -6.13 14.32
CA LEU A 212 -14.71 -6.72 13.75
C LEU A 212 -14.71 -8.25 13.83
N ALA A 213 -13.52 -8.87 13.80
CA ALA A 213 -13.35 -10.32 13.93
C ALA A 213 -13.33 -10.83 15.39
N LYS A 214 -13.53 -9.96 16.38
CA LYS A 214 -13.49 -10.38 17.79
C LYS A 214 -14.63 -11.36 18.09
N PRO A 215 -14.33 -12.50 18.74
CA PRO A 215 -15.38 -13.37 19.25
C PRO A 215 -16.32 -12.60 20.20
N GLU A 216 -17.60 -12.95 20.18
CA GLU A 216 -18.62 -12.36 21.07
C GLU A 216 -18.29 -12.58 22.55
N TYR A 217 -17.71 -13.74 22.87
CA TYR A 217 -17.30 -14.12 24.21
C TYR A 217 -15.78 -14.24 24.32
N PRO A 218 -15.17 -13.88 25.46
CA PRO A 218 -13.73 -14.07 25.67
C PRO A 218 -13.32 -15.53 25.46
N THR A 219 -12.34 -15.75 24.60
CA THR A 219 -11.74 -17.06 24.36
C THR A 219 -10.42 -17.19 25.12
N LEU A 220 -10.07 -18.42 25.52
CA LEU A 220 -8.78 -18.68 26.18
C LEU A 220 -7.59 -18.49 25.22
N PHE A 221 -7.80 -18.76 23.93
CA PHE A 221 -6.81 -18.64 22.87
C PHE A 221 -7.23 -17.58 21.85
N GLU A 222 -6.25 -17.00 21.16
CA GLU A 222 -6.49 -16.14 20.01
C GLU A 222 -7.05 -16.98 18.85
N MET A 223 -8.32 -16.78 18.53
CA MET A 223 -9.02 -17.52 17.48
C MET A 223 -8.97 -16.80 16.11
N ARG A 224 -8.55 -15.53 16.09
CA ARG A 224 -8.44 -14.74 14.86
C ARG A 224 -7.19 -15.15 14.07
N SER A 225 -7.22 -14.93 12.77
CA SER A 225 -6.09 -15.27 11.90
C SER A 225 -4.84 -14.46 12.26
N VAL A 226 -3.67 -15.05 12.02
CA VAL A 226 -2.37 -14.37 12.21
C VAL A 226 -2.19 -13.15 11.30
N GLU A 227 -2.93 -13.09 10.19
CA GLU A 227 -2.99 -11.92 9.32
C GLU A 227 -3.67 -10.74 10.02
N LEU A 228 -4.71 -11.00 10.82
CA LEU A 228 -5.44 -9.99 11.57
C LEU A 228 -4.80 -9.67 12.92
N VAL A 229 -4.19 -10.66 13.57
CA VAL A 229 -3.52 -10.51 14.87
C VAL A 229 -2.13 -11.15 14.77
N PRO A 230 -1.12 -10.39 14.34
CA PRO A 230 0.25 -10.87 14.26
C PRO A 230 0.78 -11.28 15.62
N ASP A 231 1.44 -12.43 15.65
CA ASP A 231 2.07 -12.98 16.84
C ASP A 231 3.27 -12.13 17.27
N ILE A 232 3.16 -11.49 18.44
CA ILE A 232 4.19 -10.61 18.99
C ILE A 232 5.47 -11.35 19.36
N GLU A 233 5.39 -12.66 19.62
CA GLU A 233 6.56 -13.49 19.95
C GLU A 233 7.51 -13.67 18.75
N LYS A 234 7.04 -13.36 17.53
CA LYS A 234 7.89 -13.34 16.33
C LYS A 234 8.77 -12.09 16.23
N LEU A 235 8.47 -11.05 17.01
CA LEU A 235 9.17 -9.77 16.90
C LEU A 235 10.62 -9.80 17.44
N PRO A 236 10.93 -10.40 18.60
CA PRO A 236 12.31 -10.52 19.08
C PRO A 236 13.30 -11.15 18.10
N PRO A 237 13.04 -12.33 17.46
CA PRO A 237 13.99 -12.91 16.52
C PRO A 237 14.20 -12.06 15.25
N ILE A 238 13.18 -11.29 14.83
CA ILE A 238 13.33 -10.34 13.71
C ILE A 238 14.25 -9.18 14.13
N ILE A 239 14.02 -8.59 15.30
CA ILE A 239 14.87 -7.51 15.85
C ILE A 239 16.32 -8.00 15.99
N PHE A 240 16.53 -9.22 16.50
CA PHE A 240 17.86 -9.81 16.64
C PHE A 240 18.63 -9.88 15.31
N ARG A 241 17.99 -10.31 14.22
CA ARG A 241 18.63 -10.37 12.90
C ARG A 241 19.08 -8.99 12.43
N HIS A 242 18.21 -7.98 12.57
CA HIS A 242 18.51 -6.60 12.16
C HIS A 242 19.46 -5.86 13.11
N ALA A 243 19.63 -6.35 14.34
CA ALA A 243 20.60 -5.86 15.33
C ALA A 243 21.81 -6.79 15.48
N SER A 244 22.10 -7.65 14.49
CA SER A 244 23.26 -8.56 14.55
C SER A 244 24.60 -7.83 14.59
N GLN A 245 24.65 -6.60 14.09
CA GLN A 245 25.78 -5.68 14.16
C GLN A 245 25.34 -4.35 14.80
N PRO A 246 26.28 -3.54 15.35
CA PRO A 246 25.96 -2.22 15.90
C PRO A 246 25.25 -1.31 14.90
N THR A 247 23.93 -1.19 15.05
CA THR A 247 23.03 -0.51 14.10
C THR A 247 22.18 0.49 14.86
N GLU A 248 21.97 1.69 14.30
CA GLU A 248 21.08 2.69 14.89
C GLU A 248 19.67 2.10 15.13
N ARG A 249 19.10 2.34 16.32
CA ARG A 249 17.76 1.89 16.69
C ARG A 249 16.72 2.23 15.62
N ARG A 250 16.79 3.43 15.04
CA ARG A 250 15.90 3.87 13.94
C ARG A 250 15.99 2.95 12.73
N LEU A 251 17.20 2.58 12.33
CA LEU A 251 17.41 1.73 11.16
C LEU A 251 16.92 0.30 11.41
N VAL A 252 17.12 -0.21 12.63
CA VAL A 252 16.53 -1.50 13.05
C VAL A 252 15.00 -1.45 12.94
N ILE A 253 14.36 -0.40 13.46
CA ILE A 253 12.89 -0.23 13.37
C ILE A 253 12.44 -0.21 11.90
N VAL A 254 13.10 0.57 11.06
CA VAL A 254 12.77 0.66 9.63
C VAL A 254 12.94 -0.70 8.94
N ASN A 255 14.01 -1.43 9.23
CA ASN A 255 14.26 -2.75 8.62
C ASN A 255 13.26 -3.81 9.09
N VAL A 256 12.87 -3.78 10.36
CA VAL A 256 11.77 -4.60 10.88
C VAL A 256 10.49 -4.29 10.09
N ILE A 257 10.13 -3.00 9.94
CA ILE A 257 8.93 -2.59 9.19
C ILE A 257 9.01 -3.04 7.71
N ARG A 258 10.18 -3.01 7.07
CA ARG A 258 10.32 -3.51 5.69
C ARG A 258 10.05 -5.02 5.59
N GLU A 259 10.44 -5.79 6.60
CA GLU A 259 10.25 -7.25 6.60
C GLU A 259 8.82 -7.66 6.99
N CYS A 260 8.23 -6.98 7.97
CA CYS A 260 6.91 -7.31 8.51
C CYS A 260 5.96 -6.11 8.44
N PHE A 261 5.87 -5.51 7.26
CA PHE A 261 5.04 -4.32 7.01
C PHE A 261 3.57 -4.56 7.41
N CYS A 262 2.94 -3.56 8.04
CA CYS A 262 1.56 -3.60 8.54
C CYS A 262 1.33 -4.61 9.70
N GLN A 263 2.35 -5.34 10.16
CA GLN A 263 2.18 -6.31 11.25
C GLN A 263 2.34 -5.68 12.63
N PHE A 264 3.40 -4.90 12.84
CA PHE A 264 3.69 -4.30 14.15
C PHE A 264 3.81 -2.78 14.04
N SER A 265 3.17 -2.07 14.97
CA SER A 265 3.35 -0.62 15.11
C SER A 265 4.74 -0.27 15.61
N VAL A 266 5.18 0.96 15.32
CA VAL A 266 6.45 1.49 15.86
C VAL A 266 6.49 1.41 17.39
N LYS A 267 5.34 1.63 18.05
CA LYS A 267 5.22 1.52 19.50
C LYS A 267 5.53 0.10 19.98
N GLN A 268 5.00 -0.94 19.32
CA GLN A 268 5.28 -2.34 19.65
C GLN A 268 6.75 -2.69 19.43
N ILE A 269 7.32 -2.28 18.29
CA ILE A 269 8.74 -2.51 17.98
C ILE A 269 9.64 -1.83 19.01
N ARG A 270 9.39 -0.56 19.33
CA ARG A 270 10.15 0.18 20.34
C ARG A 270 10.05 -0.46 21.72
N GLY A 271 8.86 -0.88 22.13
CA GLY A 271 8.62 -1.56 23.41
C GLY A 271 9.34 -2.91 23.49
N CYS A 272 9.35 -3.68 22.40
CA CYS A 272 10.07 -4.94 22.32
C CYS A 272 11.60 -4.73 22.44
N ILE A 273 12.17 -3.75 21.72
CA ILE A 273 13.59 -3.39 21.85
C ILE A 273 13.93 -3.01 23.30
N GLU A 274 13.10 -2.19 23.95
CA GLU A 274 13.31 -1.77 25.35
C GLU A 274 13.24 -2.95 26.32
N HIS A 275 12.33 -3.90 26.09
CA HIS A 275 12.25 -5.13 26.87
C HIS A 275 13.50 -5.98 26.68
N MET A 276 13.94 -6.20 25.44
CA MET A 276 15.16 -6.96 25.14
C MET A 276 16.44 -6.32 25.70
N LEU A 277 16.50 -4.97 25.80
CA LEU A 277 17.60 -4.27 26.47
C LEU A 277 17.58 -4.49 27.99
N LYS A 278 16.40 -4.57 28.62
CA LYS A 278 16.25 -4.87 30.06
C LYS A 278 16.60 -6.30 30.39
N GLU A 279 16.32 -7.24 29.50
CA GLU A 279 16.68 -8.66 29.63
C GLU A 279 18.12 -8.95 29.22
N GLU A 280 18.94 -7.92 28.92
CA GLU A 280 20.34 -8.04 28.48
C GLU A 280 20.53 -8.85 27.19
N LYS A 281 19.45 -9.14 26.46
CA LYS A 281 19.43 -9.78 25.14
C LYS A 281 19.99 -8.86 24.05
N LEU A 282 19.77 -7.56 24.20
CA LEU A 282 20.41 -6.52 23.39
C LEU A 282 21.31 -5.66 24.28
N LYS A 283 22.34 -5.07 23.67
CA LYS A 283 23.19 -4.05 24.28
C LYS A 283 23.06 -2.75 23.47
N SER A 284 23.13 -1.62 24.16
CA SER A 284 23.25 -0.31 23.52
C SER A 284 24.67 0.21 23.65
N GLU A 285 25.11 1.03 22.69
CA GLU A 285 26.43 1.66 22.71
C GLU A 285 26.64 2.54 23.97
N THR A 286 25.55 3.03 24.57
CA THR A 286 25.59 3.85 25.80
C THR A 286 25.50 3.04 27.09
N GLY A 287 25.24 1.73 27.00
CA GLY A 287 24.93 0.87 28.16
C GLY A 287 23.57 1.14 28.82
N LYS A 288 22.79 2.13 28.34
CA LYS A 288 21.46 2.46 28.87
C LYS A 288 20.38 1.61 28.20
N THR A 289 19.29 1.37 28.93
CA THR A 289 18.08 0.71 28.42
C THR A 289 17.12 1.69 27.75
N THR A 290 17.09 2.94 28.22
CA THR A 290 16.34 4.03 27.57
C THR A 290 17.28 4.82 26.67
N ILE A 291 17.05 4.73 25.37
CA ILE A 291 17.96 5.24 24.33
C ILE A 291 17.20 6.01 23.25
N ASN A 292 17.91 6.94 22.60
CA ASN A 292 17.37 7.66 21.46
C ASN A 292 17.47 6.82 20.17
N ASP A 293 16.77 7.27 19.13
CA ASP A 293 16.70 6.58 17.84
C ASP A 293 18.04 6.54 17.08
N LYS A 294 18.99 7.42 17.44
CA LYS A 294 20.36 7.46 16.86
C LYS A 294 21.35 6.57 17.60
N THR A 295 20.97 6.01 18.75
CA THR A 295 21.85 5.15 19.53
C THR A 295 21.93 3.79 18.85
N LYS A 296 23.15 3.27 18.72
CA LYS A 296 23.36 1.94 18.17
C LYS A 296 22.98 0.87 19.18
N ILE A 297 22.30 -0.16 18.69
CA ILE A 297 21.97 -1.38 19.42
C ILE A 297 22.57 -2.59 18.69
N PHE A 298 22.88 -3.64 19.46
CA PHE A 298 23.37 -4.89 18.92
C PHE A 298 23.03 -6.07 19.83
N ALA A 299 22.94 -7.26 19.25
CA ALA A 299 22.75 -8.50 19.97
C ALA A 299 23.85 -8.70 21.03
N ALA A 300 23.46 -9.04 22.26
CA ALA A 300 24.40 -9.50 23.25
C ALA A 300 24.96 -10.86 22.81
N LYS A 301 26.30 -10.97 22.78
CA LYS A 301 26.97 -12.26 22.71
C LYS A 301 26.81 -13.02 24.02
#